data_AF-A0A023EVC8-F1
#
_entry.id   AF-A0A023EVC8-F1
#
_cell.length_a   1.000
_cell.length_b   1.000
_cell.length_c   1.000
_cell.angle_alpha   90.00
_cell.angle_beta   90.00
_cell.angle_gamma   90.00
#
_symmetry.space_group_name_H-M   'P 1'
#
loop_
_entity.id
_entity.type
_entity.pdbx_description
1 polymer ?
#
loop_
_entity_poly.entity_id
_entity_poly.type
_entity_poly.pdbx_seq_one_letter_code
_entity_poly.pdbx_strand_id
1 'polypeptide(L)'
;NNLSRFKRKRLELNSILLTNIPHLRENTSKLEEMIMTIEEQLKRLKTILTMKDQFIGSINDVVKTLAKINTEYSEIDKFPSAIEERLKKYENILLQIDGCSNMIAAAAEKGRLIANEGTDLDRHNIMDQLHSLKTQLDSVKRNVTTDQDKCRKEQMHQNSLLHEFSTLINWFQNNIEVIESRPLYSEQLNESADLVASHKRLSSEARTKISQLDNLMHKVHSGTRYPRELQAKIETAEQFRITIPQKLTDREAYLQQNHDYRITYHASIDQLSKWLDQTGKHVEKTPTFKVDIDCLNREIVELDKIVESEIATRNLLYHDIQEQADMFWHTLEEKDQDRCLSQLQLYKTRFTELSNSIALNQKEILFNKNVLEQHVSQRSKVLSCLQNTRFDDTLMIQPTLSARIEFVNEMLAMLRTKQHELDTFNEITGTIIQKSHPIESEKINSDNIELNNRWTSEASFLENLHENLIQLRQQWIQLEDILQELETKSSSLLEKDKSLDLVVRSREDIQNKCASVQNLLDDKTVLNQLNEKANLLAKTLIEALREQKLSPNTLEEKLIHLNQIDSRLTENLKAKHRKINQKLDSIHR
;
A
#
# COMPACT_ATOMS: atom_id res chain seq x y z
N ASN A 1 127.95 -106.34 88.41
CA ASN A 1 127.82 -105.30 87.36
C ASN A 1 126.50 -105.28 86.57
N ASN A 2 125.41 -105.98 86.96
CA ASN A 2 124.13 -105.93 86.23
C ASN A 2 123.07 -104.96 86.78
N LEU A 3 123.20 -104.46 88.01
CA LEU A 3 122.17 -103.62 88.67
C LEU A 3 122.17 -102.15 88.20
N SER A 4 123.34 -101.61 87.87
CA SER A 4 123.52 -100.22 87.40
C SER A 4 122.96 -100.00 85.99
N ARG A 5 123.01 -101.02 85.12
CA ARG A 5 122.42 -100.97 83.77
C ARG A 5 120.89 -100.95 83.81
N PHE A 6 120.28 -101.66 84.76
CA PHE A 6 118.82 -101.68 84.96
C PHE A 6 118.30 -100.35 85.52
N LYS A 7 119.02 -99.73 86.47
CA LYS A 7 118.68 -98.38 86.97
C LYS A 7 118.75 -97.31 85.87
N ARG A 8 119.74 -97.38 84.97
CA ARG A 8 119.85 -96.45 83.84
C ARG A 8 118.72 -96.62 82.83
N LYS A 9 118.39 -97.86 82.44
CA LYS A 9 117.22 -98.14 81.58
C LYS A 9 115.90 -97.70 82.21
N ARG A 10 115.73 -97.83 83.53
CA ARG A 10 114.54 -97.34 84.25
C ARG A 10 114.44 -95.81 84.25
N LEU A 11 115.57 -95.10 84.36
CA LEU A 11 115.62 -93.64 84.28
C LEU A 11 115.33 -93.11 82.87
N GLU A 12 115.87 -93.77 81.83
CA GLU A 12 115.50 -93.47 80.43
C GLU A 12 114.00 -93.70 80.20
N LEU A 13 113.45 -94.83 80.66
CA LEU A 13 112.01 -95.13 80.56
C LEU A 13 111.16 -94.07 81.28
N ASN A 14 111.58 -93.65 82.48
CA ASN A 14 110.89 -92.59 83.22
C ASN A 14 110.97 -91.23 82.51
N SER A 15 112.08 -90.90 81.85
CA SER A 15 112.16 -89.67 81.05
C SER A 15 111.26 -89.74 79.80
N ILE A 16 111.15 -90.90 79.16
CA ILE A 16 110.24 -91.10 78.02
C ILE A 16 108.77 -90.99 78.49
N LEU A 17 108.44 -91.57 79.65
CA LEU A 17 107.11 -91.52 80.26
C LEU A 17 106.72 -90.11 80.74
N LEU A 18 107.66 -89.34 81.31
CA LEU A 18 107.38 -88.01 81.88
C LEU A 18 107.44 -86.86 80.87
N THR A 19 108.14 -87.02 79.74
CA THR A 19 108.37 -85.90 78.79
C THR A 19 107.69 -86.15 77.43
N ASN A 20 107.81 -87.35 76.86
CA ASN A 20 107.27 -87.60 75.51
C ASN A 20 105.76 -87.86 75.50
N ILE A 21 105.19 -88.48 76.55
CA ILE A 21 103.75 -88.72 76.64
C ILE A 21 102.94 -87.42 76.79
N PRO A 22 103.34 -86.45 77.64
CA PRO A 22 102.67 -85.15 77.68
C PRO A 22 102.76 -84.37 76.36
N HIS A 23 103.92 -84.34 75.71
CA HIS A 23 104.08 -83.69 74.40
C HIS A 23 103.26 -84.37 73.29
N LEU A 24 103.13 -85.71 73.33
CA LEU A 24 102.23 -86.43 72.42
C LEU A 24 100.77 -86.08 72.70
N ARG A 25 100.32 -86.02 73.96
CA ARG A 25 98.95 -85.57 74.30
C ARG A 25 98.67 -84.13 73.85
N GLU A 26 99.63 -83.22 74.04
CA GLU A 26 99.51 -81.82 73.60
C GLU A 26 99.41 -81.72 72.06
N ASN A 27 100.24 -82.47 71.34
CA ASN A 27 100.18 -82.54 69.87
C ASN A 27 98.89 -83.20 69.37
N THR A 28 98.40 -84.26 70.02
CA THR A 28 97.10 -84.87 69.71
C THR A 28 95.96 -83.88 69.95
N SER A 29 95.98 -83.14 71.05
CA SER A 29 94.98 -82.11 71.34
C SER A 29 95.02 -80.96 70.31
N LYS A 30 96.21 -80.51 69.89
CA LYS A 30 96.36 -79.51 68.82
C LYS A 30 95.90 -80.04 67.46
N LEU A 31 96.13 -81.32 67.16
CA LEU A 31 95.64 -81.96 65.94
C LEU A 31 94.12 -82.14 65.96
N GLU A 32 93.52 -82.52 67.09
CA GLU A 32 92.06 -82.56 67.26
C GLU A 32 91.44 -81.17 67.15
N GLU A 33 92.06 -80.14 67.74
CA GLU A 33 91.64 -78.74 67.59
C GLU A 33 91.78 -78.25 66.14
N MET A 34 92.86 -78.62 65.44
CA MET A 34 93.02 -78.35 63.99
C MET A 34 91.99 -79.10 63.15
N ILE A 35 91.70 -80.37 63.45
CA ILE A 35 90.69 -81.17 62.74
C ILE A 35 89.30 -80.57 62.97
N MET A 36 88.94 -80.24 64.21
CA MET A 36 87.69 -79.53 64.52
C MET A 36 87.60 -78.20 63.77
N THR A 37 88.68 -77.42 63.74
CA THR A 37 88.74 -76.17 62.98
C THR A 37 88.55 -76.41 61.49
N ILE A 38 89.18 -77.43 60.91
CA ILE A 38 89.04 -77.80 59.49
C ILE A 38 87.63 -78.32 59.18
N GLU A 39 87.04 -79.14 60.04
CA GLU A 39 85.67 -79.65 59.90
C GLU A 39 84.64 -78.51 59.99
N GLU A 40 84.86 -77.55 60.89
CA GLU A 40 84.03 -76.36 61.02
C GLU A 40 84.17 -75.44 59.80
N GLN A 41 85.39 -75.26 59.27
CA GLN A 41 85.64 -74.54 58.02
C GLN A 41 85.02 -75.27 56.79
N LEU A 42 85.08 -76.60 56.74
CA LEU A 42 84.44 -77.40 55.67
C LEU A 42 82.91 -77.31 55.73
N LYS A 43 82.33 -77.36 56.93
CA LYS A 43 80.89 -77.17 57.13
C LYS A 43 80.47 -75.77 56.70
N ARG A 44 81.24 -74.75 57.04
CA ARG A 44 81.04 -73.36 56.61
C ARG A 44 81.13 -73.22 55.08
N LEU A 45 82.15 -73.79 54.44
CA LEU A 45 82.28 -73.79 52.98
C LEU A 45 81.10 -74.47 52.26
N LYS A 46 80.61 -75.60 52.78
CA LYS A 46 79.41 -76.27 52.23
C LYS A 46 78.16 -75.39 52.32
N THR A 47 77.97 -74.70 53.45
CA THR A 47 76.86 -73.75 53.63
C THR A 47 76.96 -72.59 52.64
N ILE A 48 78.15 -71.97 52.50
CA ILE A 48 78.40 -70.87 51.55
C ILE A 48 78.13 -71.31 50.11
N LEU A 49 78.58 -72.51 49.72
CA LEU A 49 78.39 -73.03 48.36
C LEU A 49 76.90 -73.25 48.04
N THR A 50 76.15 -73.79 49.01
CA THR A 50 74.69 -73.94 48.90
C THR A 50 73.99 -72.58 48.77
N MET A 51 74.40 -71.59 49.57
CA MET A 51 73.87 -70.23 49.47
C MET A 51 74.19 -69.58 48.12
N LYS A 52 75.40 -69.81 47.58
CA LYS A 52 75.81 -69.32 46.26
C LYS A 52 74.95 -69.89 45.14
N ASP A 53 74.63 -71.18 45.18
CA ASP A 53 73.71 -71.80 44.22
C ASP A 53 72.29 -71.20 44.31
N GLN A 54 71.80 -70.97 45.52
CA GLN A 54 70.51 -70.31 45.75
C GLN A 54 70.49 -68.84 45.28
N PHE A 55 71.61 -68.13 45.42
CA PHE A 55 71.78 -66.76 44.92
C PHE A 55 71.80 -66.74 43.40
N ILE A 56 72.59 -67.60 42.75
CA ILE A 56 72.64 -67.74 41.28
C ILE A 56 71.24 -68.08 40.73
N GLY A 57 70.52 -68.99 41.37
CA GLY A 57 69.12 -69.29 41.02
C GLY A 57 68.21 -68.05 41.11
N SER A 58 68.31 -67.30 42.20
CA SER A 58 67.52 -66.07 42.40
C SER A 58 67.86 -64.98 41.37
N ILE A 59 69.14 -64.82 41.01
CA ILE A 59 69.59 -63.90 39.96
C ILE A 59 69.07 -64.32 38.58
N ASN A 60 69.11 -65.62 38.26
CA ASN A 60 68.56 -66.13 37.00
C ASN A 60 67.05 -65.89 36.89
N ASP A 61 66.31 -66.03 37.99
CA ASP A 61 64.88 -65.75 38.00
C ASP A 61 64.59 -64.24 37.81
N VAL A 62 65.41 -63.37 38.42
CA VAL A 62 65.36 -61.91 38.17
C VAL A 62 65.62 -61.61 36.70
N VAL A 63 66.69 -62.15 36.11
CA VAL A 63 67.06 -61.93 34.69
C VAL A 63 65.94 -62.40 33.76
N LYS A 64 65.35 -63.58 33.99
CA LYS A 64 64.21 -64.08 33.20
C LYS A 64 63.00 -63.16 33.29
N THR A 65 62.68 -62.69 34.49
CA THR A 65 61.55 -61.79 34.73
C THR A 65 61.78 -60.43 34.08
N LEU A 66 63.00 -59.89 34.18
CA LEU A 66 63.39 -58.64 33.54
C LEU A 66 63.35 -58.74 32.00
N ALA A 67 63.79 -59.87 31.43
CA ALA A 67 63.69 -60.13 29.99
C ALA A 67 62.22 -60.21 29.53
N LYS A 68 61.36 -60.84 30.33
CA LYS A 68 59.91 -60.87 30.08
C LYS A 68 59.31 -59.46 30.11
N ILE A 69 59.60 -58.67 31.15
CA ILE A 69 59.16 -57.26 31.27
C ILE A 69 59.59 -56.44 30.05
N ASN A 70 60.84 -56.55 29.61
CA ASN A 70 61.34 -55.83 28.44
C ASN A 70 60.66 -56.26 27.13
N THR A 71 60.35 -57.55 27.00
CA THR A 71 59.63 -58.07 25.83
C THR A 71 58.20 -57.52 25.81
N GLU A 72 57.47 -57.61 26.93
CA GLU A 72 56.11 -57.09 27.05
C GLU A 72 56.06 -55.57 26.83
N TYR A 73 57.00 -54.81 27.39
CA TYR A 73 57.10 -53.36 27.18
C TYR A 73 57.34 -53.02 25.70
N SER A 74 58.24 -53.74 25.02
CA SER A 74 58.54 -53.53 23.60
C SER A 74 57.39 -53.88 22.67
N GLU A 75 56.40 -54.65 23.14
CA GLU A 75 55.23 -55.06 22.36
C GLU A 75 54.05 -54.10 22.49
N ILE A 76 54.02 -53.23 23.50
CA ILE A 76 52.92 -52.28 23.71
C ILE A 76 52.75 -51.36 22.50
N ASP A 77 53.84 -50.85 21.94
CA ASP A 77 53.81 -49.87 20.85
C ASP A 77 53.81 -50.49 19.44
N LYS A 78 53.99 -51.82 19.32
CA LYS A 78 53.97 -52.51 18.02
C LYS A 78 52.55 -52.66 17.46
N PHE A 79 51.53 -52.59 18.31
CA PHE A 79 50.14 -52.76 17.91
C PHE A 79 49.32 -51.52 18.28
N PRO A 80 48.61 -50.91 17.33
CA PRO A 80 47.70 -49.79 17.61
C PRO A 80 46.48 -50.29 18.39
N SER A 81 46.67 -50.46 19.69
CA SER A 81 45.66 -50.78 20.70
C SER A 81 45.07 -49.49 21.28
N ALA A 82 43.85 -49.56 21.83
CA ALA A 82 43.21 -48.39 22.41
C ALA A 82 44.04 -47.83 23.57
N ILE A 83 43.98 -46.52 23.82
CA ILE A 83 44.76 -45.87 24.89
C ILE A 83 44.47 -46.51 26.26
N GLU A 84 43.22 -46.88 26.52
CA GLU A 84 42.83 -47.60 27.74
C GLU A 84 43.52 -48.97 27.87
N GLU A 85 43.64 -49.71 26.77
CA GLU A 85 44.33 -51.00 26.74
C GLU A 85 45.84 -50.81 26.96
N ARG A 86 46.44 -49.76 26.36
CA ARG A 86 47.86 -49.42 26.56
C ARG A 86 48.15 -49.03 28.00
N LEU A 87 47.30 -48.20 28.61
CA LEU A 87 47.41 -47.81 30.03
C LEU A 87 47.32 -49.03 30.96
N LYS A 88 46.36 -49.94 30.71
CA LYS A 88 46.22 -51.18 31.48
C LYS A 88 47.46 -52.09 31.33
N LYS A 89 48.07 -52.14 30.14
CA LYS A 89 49.32 -52.88 29.92
C LYS A 89 50.49 -52.23 30.69
N TYR A 90 50.65 -50.91 30.65
CA TYR A 90 51.67 -50.23 31.45
C TYR A 90 51.48 -50.44 32.96
N GLU A 91 50.24 -50.41 33.47
CA GLU A 91 49.94 -50.72 34.87
C GLU A 91 50.35 -52.15 35.26
N ASN A 92 50.04 -53.13 34.42
CA ASN A 92 50.46 -54.52 34.63
C ASN A 92 51.99 -54.65 34.62
N ILE A 93 52.68 -53.98 33.71
CA ILE A 93 54.16 -53.97 33.68
C ILE A 93 54.73 -53.34 34.94
N LEU A 94 54.15 -52.24 35.46
CA LEU A 94 54.60 -51.64 36.72
C LEU A 94 54.44 -52.60 37.90
N LEU A 95 53.34 -53.37 37.96
CA LEU A 95 53.16 -54.42 38.97
C LEU A 95 54.23 -55.52 38.84
N GLN A 96 54.58 -55.92 37.62
CA GLN A 96 55.66 -56.89 37.38
C GLN A 96 57.04 -56.31 37.76
N ILE A 97 57.28 -55.02 37.51
CA ILE A 97 58.50 -54.32 37.92
C ILE A 97 58.63 -54.29 39.44
N ASP A 98 57.55 -54.00 40.17
CA ASP A 98 57.57 -54.03 41.63
C ASP A 98 57.78 -55.47 42.16
N GLY A 99 57.18 -56.48 41.50
CA GLY A 99 57.48 -57.89 41.75
C GLY A 99 58.96 -58.24 41.53
N CYS A 100 59.55 -57.78 40.42
CA CYS A 100 60.97 -57.97 40.10
C CYS A 100 61.89 -57.24 41.11
N SER A 101 61.49 -56.04 41.57
CA SER A 101 62.18 -55.30 42.63
C SER A 101 62.20 -56.09 43.94
N ASN A 102 61.10 -56.75 44.31
CA ASN A 102 61.05 -57.63 45.48
C ASN A 102 61.96 -58.84 45.32
N MET A 103 62.06 -59.41 44.11
CA MET A 103 63.00 -60.51 43.82
C MET A 103 64.46 -60.05 43.93
N ILE A 104 64.80 -58.84 43.45
CA ILE A 104 66.13 -58.24 43.61
C ILE A 104 66.44 -58.03 45.10
N ALA A 105 65.48 -57.54 45.90
CA ALA A 105 65.66 -57.36 47.34
C ALA A 105 65.89 -58.70 48.06
N ALA A 106 65.14 -59.74 47.70
CA ALA A 106 65.34 -61.09 48.23
C ALA A 106 66.70 -61.69 47.82
N ALA A 107 67.13 -61.46 46.57
CA ALA A 107 68.46 -61.85 46.10
C ALA A 107 69.57 -61.06 46.80
N ALA A 108 69.36 -59.77 47.08
CA ALA A 108 70.29 -58.93 47.81
C ALA A 108 70.48 -59.39 49.25
N GLU A 109 69.42 -59.83 49.92
CA GLU A 109 69.50 -60.39 51.27
C GLU A 109 70.32 -61.69 51.29
N LYS A 110 70.08 -62.60 50.33
CA LYS A 110 70.91 -63.80 50.16
C LYS A 110 72.37 -63.45 49.83
N GLY A 111 72.58 -62.46 48.98
CA GLY A 111 73.90 -61.95 48.62
C GLY A 111 74.66 -61.35 49.82
N ARG A 112 73.95 -60.67 50.74
CA ARG A 112 74.50 -60.12 51.98
C ARG A 112 75.00 -61.20 52.92
N LEU A 113 74.25 -62.30 53.08
CA LEU A 113 74.67 -63.45 53.89
C LEU A 113 75.95 -64.08 53.33
N ILE A 114 76.06 -64.22 52.01
CA ILE A 114 77.28 -64.71 51.35
C ILE A 114 78.44 -63.71 51.50
N ALA A 115 78.18 -62.41 51.35
CA ALA A 115 79.20 -61.36 51.44
C ALA A 115 79.81 -61.17 52.86
N ASN A 116 79.07 -61.56 53.91
CA ASN A 116 79.54 -61.56 55.29
C ASN A 116 80.46 -62.76 55.59
N GLU A 117 80.29 -63.87 54.88
CA GLU A 117 81.02 -65.11 55.13
C GLU A 117 82.09 -65.45 54.08
N GLY A 118 82.01 -64.84 52.88
CA GLY A 118 82.83 -65.12 51.71
C GLY A 118 84.05 -64.19 51.50
N THR A 119 84.64 -64.26 50.31
CA THR A 119 85.83 -63.48 49.95
C THR A 119 85.46 -62.05 49.49
N ASP A 120 86.43 -61.13 49.51
CA ASP A 120 86.22 -59.77 48.97
C ASP A 120 85.85 -59.79 47.47
N LEU A 121 86.32 -60.79 46.72
CA LEU A 121 85.95 -60.99 45.32
C LEU A 121 84.48 -61.40 45.15
N ASP A 122 83.96 -62.27 46.03
CA ASP A 122 82.55 -62.65 46.03
C ASP A 122 81.67 -61.43 46.39
N ARG A 123 82.10 -60.61 47.35
CA ARG A 123 81.40 -59.37 47.73
C ARG A 123 81.28 -58.41 46.56
N HIS A 124 82.37 -58.18 45.82
CA HIS A 124 82.37 -57.29 44.66
C HIS A 124 81.47 -57.83 43.53
N ASN A 125 81.59 -59.10 43.18
CA ASN A 125 80.78 -59.73 42.12
C ASN A 125 79.27 -59.70 42.43
N ILE A 126 78.87 -60.00 43.68
CA ILE A 126 77.48 -59.93 44.12
C ILE A 126 76.95 -58.49 44.03
N MET A 127 77.76 -57.52 44.49
CA MET A 127 77.39 -56.11 44.46
C MET A 127 77.21 -55.60 43.04
N ASP A 128 78.11 -55.93 42.13
CA ASP A 128 78.06 -55.50 40.73
C ASP A 128 76.87 -56.13 39.98
N GLN A 129 76.60 -57.42 40.18
CA GLN A 129 75.44 -58.09 39.57
C GLN A 129 74.11 -57.50 40.05
N LEU A 130 73.95 -57.31 41.37
CA LEU A 130 72.74 -56.70 41.94
C LEU A 130 72.59 -55.24 41.52
N HIS A 131 73.70 -54.49 41.47
CA HIS A 131 73.70 -53.09 41.05
C HIS A 131 73.34 -52.96 39.56
N SER A 132 73.89 -53.82 38.70
CA SER A 132 73.56 -53.86 37.26
C SER A 132 72.08 -54.17 37.03
N LEU A 133 71.54 -55.21 37.68
CA LEU A 133 70.13 -55.58 37.55
C LEU A 133 69.20 -54.50 38.10
N LYS A 134 69.55 -53.90 39.24
CA LYS A 134 68.80 -52.78 39.81
C LYS A 134 68.79 -51.57 38.87
N THR A 135 69.95 -51.23 38.29
CA THR A 135 70.06 -50.11 37.35
C THR A 135 69.24 -50.37 36.08
N GLN A 136 69.24 -51.61 35.57
CA GLN A 136 68.41 -52.00 34.43
C GLN A 136 66.91 -51.91 34.76
N LEU A 137 66.49 -52.43 35.92
CA LEU A 137 65.10 -52.36 36.37
C LEU A 137 64.65 -50.91 36.58
N ASP A 138 65.47 -50.07 37.20
CA ASP A 138 65.19 -48.64 37.42
C ASP A 138 65.08 -47.88 36.08
N SER A 139 65.91 -48.22 35.09
CA SER A 139 65.85 -47.65 33.74
C SER A 139 64.52 -48.00 33.04
N VAL A 140 64.15 -49.28 33.06
CA VAL A 140 62.87 -49.75 32.49
C VAL A 140 61.68 -49.11 33.21
N LYS A 141 61.73 -49.01 34.55
CA LYS A 141 60.71 -48.32 35.35
C LYS A 141 60.52 -46.87 34.91
N ARG A 142 61.60 -46.10 34.75
CA ARG A 142 61.53 -44.71 34.26
C ARG A 142 60.91 -44.60 32.87
N ASN A 143 61.29 -45.49 31.95
CA ASN A 143 60.76 -45.48 30.58
C ASN A 143 59.26 -45.81 30.56
N VAL A 144 58.85 -46.87 31.27
CA VAL A 144 57.44 -47.27 31.40
C VAL A 144 56.61 -46.15 32.03
N THR A 145 57.09 -45.52 33.12
CA THR A 145 56.39 -44.39 33.75
C THR A 145 56.29 -43.19 32.81
N THR A 146 57.35 -42.87 32.07
CA THR A 146 57.36 -41.75 31.12
C THR A 146 56.33 -41.94 30.01
N ASP A 147 56.25 -43.15 29.43
CA ASP A 147 55.29 -43.42 28.36
C ASP A 147 53.86 -43.59 28.89
N GLN A 148 53.68 -44.13 30.10
CA GLN A 148 52.39 -44.13 30.79
C GLN A 148 51.88 -42.70 31.00
N ASP A 149 52.74 -41.78 31.45
CA ASP A 149 52.37 -40.37 31.64
C ASP A 149 52.01 -39.67 30.32
N LYS A 150 52.69 -40.00 29.22
CA LYS A 150 52.30 -39.53 27.88
C LYS A 150 50.92 -40.06 27.48
N CYS A 151 50.67 -41.35 27.65
CA CYS A 151 49.35 -41.94 27.37
C CYS A 151 48.24 -41.35 28.24
N ARG A 152 48.50 -41.06 29.52
CA ARG A 152 47.55 -40.39 30.41
C ARG A 152 47.23 -38.97 29.93
N LYS A 153 48.24 -38.20 29.52
CA LYS A 153 48.04 -36.86 28.94
C LYS A 153 47.21 -36.92 27.65
N GLU A 154 47.47 -37.90 26.79
CA GLU A 154 46.70 -38.13 25.56
C GLU A 154 45.24 -38.48 25.88
N GLN A 155 44.99 -39.37 26.84
CA GLN A 155 43.64 -39.71 27.29
C GLN A 155 42.90 -38.50 27.86
N MET A 156 43.54 -37.70 28.71
CA MET A 156 42.95 -36.47 29.26
C MET A 156 42.59 -35.48 28.15
N HIS A 157 43.45 -35.34 27.14
CA HIS A 157 43.18 -34.49 25.99
C HIS A 157 41.98 -35.00 25.17
N GLN A 158 41.92 -36.31 24.88
CA GLN A 158 40.78 -36.91 24.16
C GLN A 158 39.46 -36.76 24.93
N ASN A 159 39.48 -36.91 26.26
CA ASN A 159 38.30 -36.70 27.11
C ASN A 159 37.86 -35.24 27.12
N SER A 160 38.80 -34.28 27.13
CA SER A 160 38.49 -32.85 26.99
C SER A 160 37.81 -32.56 25.65
N LEU A 161 38.37 -33.08 24.55
CA LEU A 161 37.79 -32.93 23.22
C LEU A 161 36.38 -33.53 23.17
N LEU A 162 36.19 -34.74 23.70
CA LEU A 162 34.89 -35.41 23.74
C LEU A 162 33.83 -34.58 24.47
N HIS A 163 34.21 -33.99 25.62
CA HIS A 163 33.33 -33.12 26.38
C HIS A 163 32.99 -31.83 25.62
N GLU A 164 34.01 -31.13 25.09
CA GLU A 164 33.85 -29.90 24.31
C GLU A 164 32.95 -30.12 23.07
N PHE A 165 33.19 -31.19 22.30
CA PHE A 165 32.35 -31.55 21.15
C PHE A 165 30.92 -31.86 21.57
N SER A 166 30.73 -32.63 22.65
CA SER A 166 29.39 -32.99 23.13
C SER A 166 28.59 -31.77 23.56
N THR A 167 29.20 -30.81 24.26
CA THR A 167 28.52 -29.57 24.67
C THR A 167 28.06 -28.75 23.46
N LEU A 168 28.90 -28.60 22.42
CA LEU A 168 28.52 -27.88 21.21
C LEU A 168 27.45 -28.61 20.40
N ILE A 169 27.58 -29.93 20.22
CA ILE A 169 26.61 -30.76 19.52
C ILE A 169 25.25 -30.71 20.21
N ASN A 170 25.20 -30.81 21.53
CA ASN A 170 23.95 -30.73 22.29
C ASN A 170 23.24 -29.40 22.09
N TRP A 171 23.98 -28.28 22.01
CA TRP A 171 23.37 -26.98 21.72
C TRP A 171 22.72 -26.97 20.33
N PHE A 172 23.39 -27.47 19.30
CA PHE A 172 22.81 -27.55 17.95
C PHE A 172 21.60 -28.49 17.92
N GLN A 173 21.67 -29.65 18.56
CA GLN A 173 20.56 -30.60 18.66
C GLN A 173 19.33 -29.98 19.33
N ASN A 174 19.52 -29.21 20.41
CA ASN A 174 18.41 -28.55 21.10
C ASN A 174 17.78 -27.40 20.29
N ASN A 175 18.49 -26.86 19.29
CA ASN A 175 18.01 -25.75 18.46
C ASN A 175 17.68 -26.17 17.03
N ILE A 176 17.90 -27.44 16.65
CA ILE A 176 17.80 -27.88 15.25
C ILE A 176 16.37 -27.72 14.71
N GLU A 177 15.37 -28.04 15.54
CA GLU A 177 13.96 -27.91 15.16
C GLU A 177 13.60 -26.45 14.86
N VAL A 178 14.13 -25.51 15.66
CA VAL A 178 13.91 -24.07 15.43
C VAL A 178 14.65 -23.59 14.18
N ILE A 179 15.89 -24.07 13.97
CA ILE A 179 16.70 -23.71 12.79
C ILE A 179 16.06 -24.22 11.49
N GLU A 180 15.43 -25.38 11.52
CA GLU A 180 14.75 -25.99 10.36
C GLU A 180 13.28 -25.57 10.23
N SER A 181 12.72 -24.96 11.27
CA SER A 181 11.31 -24.55 11.28
C SER A 181 10.98 -23.52 10.20
N ARG A 182 9.80 -23.70 9.62
CA ARG A 182 9.08 -22.71 8.81
C ARG A 182 7.83 -22.31 9.57
N PRO A 183 7.92 -21.37 10.53
CA PRO A 183 6.78 -21.00 11.35
C PRO A 183 5.69 -20.34 10.49
N LEU A 184 4.44 -20.57 10.86
CA LEU A 184 3.32 -19.73 10.40
C LEU A 184 3.41 -18.36 11.09
N TYR A 185 2.82 -17.36 10.45
CA TYR A 185 2.79 -15.99 10.93
C TYR A 185 1.36 -15.57 11.21
N SER A 186 1.21 -14.61 12.10
CA SER A 186 0.06 -13.73 12.02
C SER A 186 0.14 -12.82 10.79
N GLU A 187 -0.99 -12.23 10.41
CA GLU A 187 -1.01 -11.13 9.45
C GLU A 187 -0.35 -9.85 10.02
N GLN A 188 -0.20 -9.75 11.35
CA GLN A 188 0.30 -8.55 11.99
C GLN A 188 1.80 -8.30 11.71
N LEU A 189 2.11 -7.04 11.39
CA LEU A 189 3.47 -6.58 11.08
C LEU A 189 4.45 -6.74 12.25
N ASN A 190 4.02 -6.40 13.47
CA ASN A 190 4.84 -6.52 14.70
C ASN A 190 5.28 -7.96 14.96
N GLU A 191 4.36 -8.94 14.88
CA GLU A 191 4.68 -10.34 15.13
C GLU A 191 5.65 -10.91 14.09
N SER A 192 5.48 -10.53 12.82
CA SER A 192 6.44 -10.91 11.76
C SER A 192 7.83 -10.28 11.96
N ALA A 193 7.89 -9.03 12.45
CA ALA A 193 9.14 -8.36 12.78
C ALA A 193 9.86 -9.03 13.98
N ASP A 194 9.10 -9.46 14.99
CA ASP A 194 9.62 -10.16 16.15
C ASP A 194 10.24 -11.52 15.78
N LEU A 195 9.65 -12.24 14.82
CA LEU A 195 10.22 -13.49 14.28
C LEU A 195 11.55 -13.25 13.56
N VAL A 196 11.64 -12.21 12.72
CA VAL A 196 12.90 -11.81 12.05
C VAL A 196 13.95 -11.42 13.08
N ALA A 197 13.59 -10.64 14.10
CA ALA A 197 14.50 -10.23 15.17
C ALA A 197 14.99 -11.43 16.01
N SER A 198 14.09 -12.36 16.35
CA SER A 198 14.41 -13.60 17.04
C SER A 198 15.39 -14.47 16.24
N HIS A 199 15.17 -14.59 14.92
CA HIS A 199 16.10 -15.29 14.04
C HIS A 199 17.48 -14.64 13.99
N LYS A 200 17.57 -13.31 13.92
CA LYS A 200 18.86 -12.60 13.95
C LYS A 200 19.65 -12.93 15.22
N ARG A 201 18.97 -13.05 16.37
CA ARG A 201 19.58 -13.48 17.64
C ARG A 201 20.07 -14.93 17.57
N LEU A 202 19.23 -15.86 17.12
CA LEU A 202 19.57 -17.26 16.93
C LEU A 202 20.79 -17.43 15.99
N SER A 203 20.80 -16.74 14.86
CA SER A 203 21.89 -16.78 13.88
C SER A 203 23.19 -16.21 14.44
N SER A 204 23.13 -15.17 15.28
CA SER A 204 24.31 -14.65 15.99
C SER A 204 24.89 -15.68 16.97
N GLU A 205 24.03 -16.32 17.76
CA GLU A 205 24.45 -17.36 18.70
C GLU A 205 25.02 -18.58 17.97
N ALA A 206 24.33 -19.07 16.93
CA ALA A 206 24.78 -20.19 16.11
C ALA A 206 26.15 -19.91 15.45
N ARG A 207 26.37 -18.72 14.89
CA ARG A 207 27.68 -18.33 14.33
C ARG A 207 28.78 -18.37 15.39
N THR A 208 28.48 -17.95 16.62
CA THR A 208 29.42 -18.05 17.74
C THR A 208 29.75 -19.51 18.05
N LYS A 209 28.75 -20.41 18.08
CA LYS A 209 28.95 -21.85 18.30
C LYS A 209 29.71 -22.52 17.15
N ILE A 210 29.46 -22.14 15.90
CA ILE A 210 30.21 -22.64 14.74
C ILE A 210 31.67 -22.20 14.82
N SER A 211 31.95 -20.94 15.19
CA SER A 211 33.34 -20.50 15.38
C SER A 211 34.05 -21.24 16.52
N GLN A 212 33.34 -21.57 17.61
CA GLN A 212 33.87 -22.44 18.67
C GLN A 212 34.16 -23.86 18.14
N LEU A 213 33.32 -24.38 17.26
CA LEU A 213 33.48 -25.66 16.60
C LEU A 213 34.68 -25.67 15.64
N ASP A 214 34.86 -24.62 14.83
CA ASP A 214 36.02 -24.45 13.94
C ASP A 214 37.33 -24.48 14.74
N ASN A 215 37.38 -23.73 15.85
CA ASN A 215 38.53 -23.72 16.75
C ASN A 215 38.80 -25.11 17.36
N LEU A 216 37.76 -25.87 17.67
CA LEU A 216 37.88 -27.22 18.20
C LEU A 216 38.36 -28.22 17.13
N MET A 217 37.89 -28.08 15.90
CA MET A 217 38.31 -28.88 14.75
C MET A 217 39.80 -28.68 14.44
N HIS A 218 40.36 -27.49 14.65
CA HIS A 218 41.80 -27.26 14.52
C HIS A 218 42.65 -28.02 15.55
N LYS A 219 42.08 -28.44 16.69
CA LYS A 219 42.78 -29.28 17.69
C LYS A 219 42.79 -30.77 17.29
N VAL A 220 42.00 -31.16 16.29
CA VAL A 220 41.94 -32.53 15.76
C VAL A 220 43.07 -32.74 14.76
N HIS A 221 43.90 -33.75 14.98
CA HIS A 221 45.07 -34.01 14.15
C HIS A 221 44.77 -35.04 13.06
N SER A 222 45.15 -34.73 11.82
CA SER A 222 45.03 -35.65 10.69
C SER A 222 45.93 -36.87 10.88
N GLY A 223 45.35 -38.07 10.85
CA GLY A 223 46.08 -39.34 11.00
C GLY A 223 46.09 -39.91 12.43
N THR A 224 45.59 -39.17 13.43
CA THR A 224 45.38 -39.71 14.78
C THR A 224 44.15 -40.60 14.81
N ARG A 225 44.28 -41.81 15.37
CA ARG A 225 43.17 -42.74 15.54
C ARG A 225 42.44 -42.46 16.85
N TYR A 226 41.33 -41.71 16.77
CA TYR A 226 40.49 -41.41 17.92
C TYR A 226 39.61 -42.62 18.33
N PRO A 227 39.17 -42.67 19.59
CA PRO A 227 38.11 -43.59 20.02
C PRO A 227 36.85 -43.42 19.18
N ARG A 228 36.09 -44.52 18.98
CA ARG A 228 34.89 -44.52 18.12
C ARG A 228 33.87 -43.43 18.48
N GLU A 229 33.65 -43.22 19.78
CA GLU A 229 32.71 -42.20 20.27
C GLU A 229 33.15 -40.79 19.90
N LEU A 230 34.42 -40.45 20.13
CA LEU A 230 34.98 -39.15 19.77
C LEU A 230 34.98 -38.96 18.24
N GLN A 231 35.32 -40.00 17.48
CA GLN A 231 35.25 -39.97 16.01
C GLN A 231 33.83 -39.65 15.50
N ALA A 232 32.81 -40.30 16.05
CA ALA A 232 31.41 -40.03 15.69
C ALA A 232 30.99 -38.59 16.05
N LYS A 233 31.47 -38.05 17.18
CA LYS A 233 31.24 -36.64 17.55
C LYS A 233 31.94 -35.68 16.59
N ILE A 234 33.18 -35.95 16.18
CA ILE A 234 33.90 -35.14 15.18
C ILE A 234 33.14 -35.14 13.86
N GLU A 235 32.66 -36.28 13.39
CA GLU A 235 31.88 -36.39 12.15
C GLU A 235 30.54 -35.63 12.24
N THR A 236 29.84 -35.75 13.36
CA THR A 236 28.59 -35.00 13.60
C THR A 236 28.84 -33.49 13.65
N ALA A 237 29.92 -33.07 14.32
CA ALA A 237 30.34 -31.67 14.38
C ALA A 237 30.63 -31.12 12.98
N GLU A 238 31.37 -31.85 12.16
CA GLU A 238 31.68 -31.45 10.78
C GLU A 238 30.40 -31.30 9.93
N GLN A 239 29.42 -32.21 10.10
CA GLN A 239 28.12 -32.08 9.45
C GLN A 239 27.38 -30.81 9.88
N PHE A 240 27.33 -30.47 11.17
CA PHE A 240 26.70 -29.24 11.64
C PHE A 240 27.43 -27.98 11.15
N ARG A 241 28.76 -28.00 11.14
CA ARG A 241 29.61 -26.91 10.63
C ARG A 241 29.25 -26.55 9.19
N ILE A 242 28.98 -27.55 8.35
CA ILE A 242 28.65 -27.37 6.94
C ILE A 242 27.18 -27.01 6.74
N THR A 243 26.26 -27.70 7.42
CA THR A 243 24.82 -27.62 7.12
C THR A 243 24.08 -26.48 7.82
N ILE A 244 24.45 -26.12 9.05
CA ILE A 244 23.74 -25.11 9.84
C ILE A 244 23.80 -23.71 9.22
N PRO A 245 24.95 -23.22 8.69
CA PRO A 245 25.00 -21.91 8.04
C PRO A 245 24.01 -21.76 6.89
N GLN A 246 23.88 -22.80 6.05
CA GLN A 246 22.95 -22.78 4.94
C GLN A 246 21.50 -22.79 5.43
N LYS A 247 21.16 -23.65 6.39
CA LYS A 247 19.80 -23.71 6.97
C LYS A 247 19.38 -22.38 7.59
N LEU A 248 20.29 -21.70 8.28
CA LEU A 248 20.03 -20.36 8.83
C LEU A 248 19.81 -19.33 7.72
N THR A 249 20.61 -19.37 6.65
CA THR A 249 20.45 -18.47 5.50
C THR A 249 19.12 -18.70 4.78
N ASP A 250 18.74 -19.97 4.56
CA ASP A 250 17.46 -20.34 3.94
C ASP A 250 16.28 -19.88 4.80
N ARG A 251 16.38 -20.04 6.12
CA ARG A 251 15.37 -19.56 7.06
C ARG A 251 15.31 -18.03 7.10
N GLU A 252 16.45 -17.33 7.05
CA GLU A 252 16.49 -15.87 6.99
C GLU A 252 15.76 -15.35 5.74
N ALA A 253 16.06 -15.92 4.58
CA ALA A 253 15.42 -15.56 3.32
C ALA A 253 13.89 -15.78 3.39
N TYR A 254 13.46 -16.93 3.90
CA TYR A 254 12.05 -17.23 4.11
C TYR A 254 11.37 -16.21 5.05
N LEU A 255 11.99 -15.89 6.18
CA LEU A 255 11.43 -14.96 7.16
C LEU A 255 11.35 -13.53 6.63
N GLN A 256 12.41 -13.05 5.98
CA GLN A 256 12.48 -11.69 5.46
C GLN A 256 11.49 -11.50 4.31
N GLN A 257 11.43 -12.44 3.36
CA GLN A 257 10.49 -12.39 2.24
C GLN A 257 9.03 -12.29 2.71
N ASN A 258 8.65 -13.09 3.71
CA ASN A 258 7.31 -13.05 4.27
C ASN A 258 7.00 -11.76 5.04
N HIS A 259 7.99 -11.19 5.71
CA HIS A 259 7.85 -9.89 6.36
C HIS A 259 7.65 -8.78 5.31
N ASP A 260 8.43 -8.81 4.23
CA ASP A 260 8.36 -7.82 3.14
C ASP A 260 7.00 -7.86 2.41
N TYR A 261 6.43 -9.06 2.21
CA TYR A 261 5.07 -9.19 1.68
C TYR A 261 4.03 -8.52 2.58
N ARG A 262 4.14 -8.66 3.90
CA ARG A 262 3.24 -8.01 4.86
C ARG A 262 3.42 -6.50 4.87
N ILE A 263 4.65 -5.99 4.79
CA ILE A 263 4.91 -4.54 4.68
C ILE A 263 4.19 -3.98 3.46
N THR A 264 4.35 -4.63 2.30
CA THR A 264 3.75 -4.18 1.05
C THR A 264 2.22 -4.21 1.11
N TYR A 265 1.66 -5.30 1.63
CA TYR A 265 0.21 -5.45 1.83
C TYR A 265 -0.38 -4.35 2.72
N HIS A 266 0.20 -4.13 3.90
CA HIS A 266 -0.27 -3.11 4.84
C HIS A 266 -0.13 -1.69 4.28
N ALA A 267 0.96 -1.39 3.55
CA ALA A 267 1.12 -0.11 2.87
C ALA A 267 0.02 0.15 1.83
N SER A 268 -0.35 -0.88 1.04
CA SER A 268 -1.44 -0.81 0.07
C SER A 268 -2.80 -0.63 0.75
N ILE A 269 -3.05 -1.36 1.85
CA ILE A 269 -4.28 -1.23 2.66
C ILE A 269 -4.40 0.19 3.26
N ASP A 270 -3.31 0.74 3.77
CA ASP A 270 -3.26 2.12 4.30
C ASP A 270 -3.55 3.16 3.20
N GLN A 271 -3.00 2.96 2.00
CA GLN A 271 -3.28 3.82 0.86
C GLN A 271 -4.77 3.77 0.48
N LEU A 272 -5.34 2.57 0.38
CA LEU A 272 -6.76 2.36 0.12
C LEU A 272 -7.64 3.02 1.19
N SER A 273 -7.33 2.80 2.47
CA SER A 273 -8.08 3.34 3.60
C SER A 273 -8.08 4.88 3.59
N LYS A 274 -6.92 5.50 3.36
CA LYS A 274 -6.81 6.96 3.20
C LYS A 274 -7.66 7.49 2.05
N TRP A 275 -7.64 6.81 0.90
CA TRP A 275 -8.46 7.21 -0.25
C TRP A 275 -9.96 7.08 0.07
N LEU A 276 -10.40 5.96 0.64
CA LEU A 276 -11.80 5.75 1.03
C LEU A 276 -12.29 6.83 2.01
N ASP A 277 -11.48 7.19 3.00
CA ASP A 277 -11.82 8.22 3.99
C ASP A 277 -11.88 9.63 3.39
N GLN A 278 -10.90 9.98 2.54
CA GLN A 278 -10.84 11.30 1.90
C GLN A 278 -11.97 11.49 0.89
N THR A 279 -12.17 10.50 0.02
CA THR A 279 -13.21 10.53 -1.01
C THR A 279 -14.61 10.42 -0.38
N GLY A 280 -14.78 9.60 0.67
CA GLY A 280 -16.04 9.54 1.42
C GLY A 280 -16.43 10.90 1.98
N LYS A 281 -15.51 11.61 2.64
CA LYS A 281 -15.74 12.98 3.15
C LYS A 281 -16.05 13.99 2.05
N HIS A 282 -15.49 13.81 0.85
CA HIS A 282 -15.77 14.68 -0.29
C HIS A 282 -17.20 14.46 -0.79
N VAL A 283 -17.59 13.21 -1.02
CA VAL A 283 -18.92 12.81 -1.51
C VAL A 283 -20.03 13.21 -0.53
N GLU A 284 -19.82 13.07 0.78
CA GLU A 284 -20.78 13.50 1.81
C GLU A 284 -21.04 15.02 1.83
N LYS A 285 -20.06 15.83 1.40
CA LYS A 285 -20.12 17.29 1.48
C LYS A 285 -20.72 17.93 0.24
N THR A 286 -20.89 17.20 -0.86
CA THR A 286 -21.43 17.75 -2.10
C THR A 286 -22.96 17.92 -1.96
N PRO A 287 -23.49 19.16 -1.90
CA PRO A 287 -24.93 19.37 -1.86
C PRO A 287 -25.56 18.96 -3.20
N THR A 288 -26.80 18.45 -3.14
CA THR A 288 -27.51 17.78 -4.23
C THR A 288 -27.89 18.68 -5.41
N PHE A 289 -28.13 19.98 -5.20
CA PHE A 289 -28.47 20.90 -6.29
C PHE A 289 -27.81 22.27 -6.13
N LYS A 290 -27.13 22.74 -7.19
CA LYS A 290 -26.50 24.06 -7.26
C LYS A 290 -26.99 24.79 -8.51
N VAL A 291 -27.25 26.08 -8.36
CA VAL A 291 -27.80 26.95 -9.43
C VAL A 291 -26.72 27.63 -10.28
N ASP A 292 -25.45 27.52 -9.91
CA ASP A 292 -24.32 28.17 -10.58
C ASP A 292 -23.58 27.21 -11.52
N ILE A 293 -23.64 27.47 -12.84
CA ILE A 293 -22.96 26.69 -13.89
C ILE A 293 -21.43 26.70 -13.72
N ASP A 294 -20.82 27.81 -13.30
CA ASP A 294 -19.37 27.90 -13.10
C ASP A 294 -18.92 27.14 -11.85
N CYS A 295 -19.78 27.08 -10.82
CA CYS A 295 -19.58 26.21 -9.67
C CYS A 295 -19.65 24.74 -10.08
N LEU A 296 -20.68 24.34 -10.84
CA LEU A 296 -20.85 22.97 -11.33
C LEU A 296 -19.69 22.55 -12.25
N ASN A 297 -19.21 23.42 -13.13
CA ASN A 297 -18.05 23.13 -14.00
C ASN A 297 -16.79 22.83 -13.18
N ARG A 298 -16.54 23.57 -12.10
CA ARG A 298 -15.41 23.29 -11.18
C ARG A 298 -15.60 21.95 -10.47
N GLU A 299 -16.81 21.63 -10.04
CA GLU A 299 -17.10 20.33 -9.40
C GLU A 299 -16.97 19.15 -10.35
N ILE A 300 -17.38 19.29 -11.61
CA ILE A 300 -17.19 18.24 -12.63
C ILE A 300 -15.70 17.94 -12.78
N VAL A 301 -14.85 18.98 -12.88
CA VAL A 301 -13.39 18.78 -13.00
C VAL A 301 -12.80 18.07 -11.78
N GLU A 302 -13.23 18.41 -10.56
CA GLU A 302 -12.78 17.70 -9.36
C GLU A 302 -13.32 16.27 -9.30
N LEU A 303 -14.56 16.04 -9.73
CA LEU A 303 -15.16 14.72 -9.76
C LEU A 303 -14.52 13.82 -10.82
N ASP A 304 -14.12 14.36 -11.97
CA ASP A 304 -13.38 13.61 -13.00
C ASP A 304 -12.02 13.12 -12.44
N LYS A 305 -11.31 13.95 -11.67
CA LYS A 305 -10.09 13.51 -10.94
C LYS A 305 -10.39 12.39 -9.94
N ILE A 306 -11.52 12.47 -9.23
CA ILE A 306 -11.95 11.41 -8.31
C ILE A 306 -12.21 10.12 -9.09
N VAL A 307 -12.92 10.16 -10.21
CA VAL A 307 -13.20 8.99 -11.06
C VAL A 307 -11.92 8.37 -11.62
N GLU A 308 -10.96 9.17 -12.07
CA GLU A 308 -9.63 8.68 -12.48
C GLU A 308 -8.92 7.96 -11.33
N SER A 309 -8.93 8.56 -10.14
CA SER A 309 -8.35 7.95 -8.93
C SER A 309 -9.10 6.71 -8.46
N GLU A 310 -10.41 6.63 -8.71
CA GLU A 310 -11.27 5.49 -8.38
C GLU A 310 -10.90 4.27 -9.23
N ILE A 311 -10.59 4.47 -10.52
CA ILE A 311 -10.10 3.41 -11.41
C ILE A 311 -8.75 2.87 -10.90
N ALA A 312 -7.82 3.76 -10.54
CA ALA A 312 -6.54 3.36 -9.98
C ALA A 312 -6.71 2.59 -8.66
N THR A 313 -7.61 3.05 -7.79
CA THR A 313 -7.91 2.42 -6.50
C THR A 313 -8.62 1.08 -6.67
N ARG A 314 -9.46 0.93 -7.70
CA ARG A 314 -10.08 -0.35 -8.06
C ARG A 314 -9.02 -1.39 -8.42
N ASN A 315 -8.03 -1.02 -9.24
CA ASN A 315 -6.92 -1.91 -9.59
C ASN A 315 -6.10 -2.28 -8.35
N LEU A 316 -5.78 -1.29 -7.50
CA LEU A 316 -5.09 -1.52 -6.23
C LEU A 316 -5.83 -2.56 -5.36
N LEU A 317 -7.16 -2.43 -5.20
CA LEU A 317 -7.94 -3.32 -4.34
C LEU A 317 -8.16 -4.72 -4.92
N TYR A 318 -8.56 -4.80 -6.19
CA TYR A 318 -8.99 -6.08 -6.78
C TYR A 318 -7.84 -6.87 -7.42
N HIS A 319 -6.69 -6.24 -7.67
CA HIS A 319 -5.51 -6.89 -8.23
C HIS A 319 -4.34 -6.86 -7.25
N ASP A 320 -3.76 -5.69 -6.98
CA ASP A 320 -2.48 -5.61 -6.27
C ASP A 320 -2.57 -6.12 -4.82
N ILE A 321 -3.56 -5.66 -4.06
CA ILE A 321 -3.78 -6.08 -2.66
C ILE A 321 -4.14 -7.56 -2.59
N GLN A 322 -4.94 -8.05 -3.55
CA GLN A 322 -5.33 -9.46 -3.61
C GLN A 322 -4.10 -10.35 -3.91
N GLU A 323 -3.31 -9.99 -4.91
CA GLU A 323 -2.07 -10.70 -5.25
C GLU A 323 -1.09 -10.68 -4.08
N GLN A 324 -0.88 -9.53 -3.44
CA GLN A 324 -0.04 -9.40 -2.25
C GLN A 324 -0.52 -10.31 -1.12
N ALA A 325 -1.83 -10.39 -0.86
CA ALA A 325 -2.40 -11.30 0.13
C ALA A 325 -2.15 -12.77 -0.23
N ASP A 326 -2.31 -13.14 -1.51
CA ASP A 326 -2.07 -14.49 -2.01
C ASP A 326 -0.61 -14.92 -1.82
N MET A 327 0.36 -13.99 -1.96
CA MET A 327 1.80 -14.27 -1.78
C MET A 327 2.18 -14.78 -0.39
N PHE A 328 1.45 -14.38 0.66
CA PHE A 328 1.71 -14.85 2.02
C PHE A 328 0.57 -15.69 2.62
N TRP A 329 -0.48 -15.97 1.86
CA TRP A 329 -1.68 -16.67 2.32
C TRP A 329 -1.39 -18.01 3.01
N HIS A 330 -0.56 -18.84 2.38
CA HIS A 330 -0.18 -20.16 2.89
C HIS A 330 0.69 -20.12 4.15
N THR A 331 1.16 -18.94 4.53
CA THR A 331 1.99 -18.75 5.72
C THR A 331 1.20 -18.24 6.92
N LEU A 332 -0.09 -17.96 6.74
CA LEU A 332 -0.98 -17.47 7.79
C LEU A 332 -1.55 -18.62 8.62
N GLU A 333 -1.85 -18.33 9.89
CA GLU A 333 -2.74 -19.16 10.70
C GLU A 333 -4.19 -19.04 10.19
N GLU A 334 -5.00 -20.08 10.40
CA GLU A 334 -6.41 -20.14 9.96
C GLU A 334 -7.22 -18.92 10.47
N LYS A 335 -7.02 -18.53 11.72
CA LYS A 335 -7.66 -17.34 12.31
C LYS A 335 -7.30 -16.03 11.59
N ASP A 336 -6.07 -15.93 11.07
CA ASP A 336 -5.56 -14.75 10.39
C ASP A 336 -5.98 -14.75 8.92
N GLN A 337 -6.10 -15.93 8.30
CA GLN A 337 -6.72 -16.10 6.98
C GLN A 337 -8.16 -15.56 6.98
N ASP A 338 -8.96 -15.99 7.95
CA ASP A 338 -10.35 -15.52 8.11
C ASP A 338 -10.43 -14.00 8.32
N ARG A 339 -9.49 -13.43 9.10
CA ARG A 339 -9.40 -11.99 9.33
C ARG A 339 -9.05 -11.24 8.04
N CYS A 340 -8.04 -11.69 7.29
CA CYS A 340 -7.67 -11.11 5.99
C CYS A 340 -8.86 -11.10 5.03
N LEU A 341 -9.57 -12.22 4.89
CA LEU A 341 -10.74 -12.32 4.02
C LEU A 341 -11.85 -11.38 4.44
N SER A 342 -12.16 -11.35 5.74
CA SER A 342 -13.20 -10.48 6.30
C SER A 342 -12.88 -9.01 6.07
N GLN A 343 -11.63 -8.61 6.27
CA GLN A 343 -11.17 -7.25 6.07
C GLN A 343 -11.16 -6.85 4.59
N LEU A 344 -10.68 -7.72 3.70
CA LEU A 344 -10.74 -7.49 2.25
C LEU A 344 -12.19 -7.35 1.77
N GLN A 345 -13.10 -8.18 2.29
CA GLN A 345 -14.51 -8.10 1.93
C GLN A 345 -15.14 -6.79 2.42
N LEU A 346 -14.80 -6.33 3.63
CA LEU A 346 -15.23 -5.04 4.15
C LEU A 346 -14.78 -3.89 3.23
N TYR A 347 -13.51 -3.89 2.81
CA TYR A 347 -13.00 -2.87 1.89
C TYR A 347 -13.66 -2.93 0.51
N LYS A 348 -13.93 -4.13 -0.03
CA LYS A 348 -14.67 -4.32 -1.30
C LYS A 348 -16.08 -3.76 -1.22
N THR A 349 -16.80 -4.03 -0.13
CA THR A 349 -18.14 -3.46 0.10
C THR A 349 -18.09 -1.94 0.19
N ARG A 350 -17.21 -1.40 1.05
CA ARG A 350 -17.08 0.04 1.26
C ARG A 350 -16.68 0.78 -0.03
N PHE A 351 -15.78 0.20 -0.81
CA PHE A 351 -15.40 0.73 -2.12
C PHE A 351 -16.58 0.74 -3.10
N THR A 352 -17.35 -0.35 -3.16
CA THR A 352 -18.52 -0.46 -4.05
C THR A 352 -19.59 0.56 -3.68
N GLU A 353 -19.90 0.72 -2.40
CA GLU A 353 -20.85 1.73 -1.90
C GLU A 353 -20.39 3.14 -2.28
N LEU A 354 -19.12 3.48 -2.04
CA LEU A 354 -18.58 4.79 -2.37
C LEU A 354 -18.54 5.05 -3.88
N SER A 355 -18.15 4.04 -4.67
CA SER A 355 -18.15 4.10 -6.15
C SER A 355 -19.56 4.39 -6.68
N ASN A 356 -20.58 3.72 -6.14
CA ASN A 356 -21.97 4.00 -6.49
C ASN A 356 -22.39 5.43 -6.12
N SER A 357 -21.98 5.93 -4.95
CA SER A 357 -22.24 7.32 -4.55
C SER A 357 -21.53 8.34 -5.47
N ILE A 358 -20.30 8.08 -5.89
CA ILE A 358 -19.58 8.91 -6.87
C ILE A 358 -20.34 8.96 -8.20
N ALA A 359 -20.76 7.80 -8.71
CA ALA A 359 -21.51 7.70 -9.96
C ALA A 359 -22.87 8.42 -9.90
N LEU A 360 -23.58 8.32 -8.76
CA LEU A 360 -24.82 9.05 -8.52
C LEU A 360 -24.57 10.57 -8.49
N ASN A 361 -23.56 11.03 -7.75
CA ASN A 361 -23.19 12.44 -7.70
C ASN A 361 -22.81 12.98 -9.09
N GLN A 362 -22.03 12.22 -9.87
CA GLN A 362 -21.67 12.59 -11.24
C GLN A 362 -22.91 12.79 -12.11
N LYS A 363 -23.84 11.82 -12.06
CA LYS A 363 -25.09 11.88 -12.81
C LYS A 363 -25.94 13.08 -12.41
N GLU A 364 -26.03 13.37 -11.12
CA GLU A 364 -26.80 14.50 -10.59
C GLU A 364 -26.20 15.85 -11.01
N ILE A 365 -24.88 16.03 -10.87
CA ILE A 365 -24.18 17.26 -11.28
C ILE A 365 -24.32 17.50 -12.79
N LEU A 366 -24.13 16.46 -13.62
CA LEU A 366 -24.30 16.58 -15.08
C LEU A 366 -25.75 16.90 -15.47
N PHE A 367 -26.72 16.28 -14.80
CA PHE A 367 -28.13 16.60 -14.98
C PHE A 367 -28.41 18.07 -14.62
N ASN A 368 -27.94 18.54 -13.47
CA ASN A 368 -28.13 19.92 -13.00
C ASN A 368 -27.54 20.92 -13.98
N LYS A 369 -26.31 20.68 -14.47
CA LYS A 369 -25.67 21.49 -15.50
C LYS A 369 -26.51 21.58 -16.77
N ASN A 370 -26.97 20.45 -17.30
CA ASN A 370 -27.77 20.41 -18.51
C ASN A 370 -29.10 21.18 -18.34
N VAL A 371 -29.78 21.03 -17.19
CA VAL A 371 -31.01 21.79 -16.90
C VAL A 371 -30.76 23.30 -16.86
N LEU A 372 -29.65 23.75 -16.27
CA LEU A 372 -29.31 25.18 -16.22
C LEU A 372 -28.91 25.73 -17.59
N GLU A 373 -28.15 24.97 -18.40
CA GLU A 373 -27.82 25.37 -19.77
C GLU A 373 -29.07 25.46 -20.65
N GLN A 374 -30.00 24.52 -20.50
CA GLN A 374 -31.31 24.57 -21.15
C GLN A 374 -32.10 25.80 -20.69
N HIS A 375 -32.11 26.12 -19.39
CA HIS A 375 -32.77 27.32 -18.86
C HIS A 375 -32.21 28.61 -19.48
N VAL A 376 -30.89 28.76 -19.55
CA VAL A 376 -30.22 29.93 -20.16
C VAL A 376 -30.51 30.04 -21.66
N SER A 377 -30.42 28.93 -22.39
CA SER A 377 -30.72 28.87 -23.82
C SER A 377 -32.18 29.24 -24.09
N GLN A 378 -33.10 28.65 -23.33
CA GLN A 378 -34.54 28.88 -23.49
C GLN A 378 -34.93 30.31 -23.12
N ARG A 379 -34.36 30.89 -22.05
CA ARG A 379 -34.52 32.31 -21.73
C ARG A 379 -34.13 33.22 -22.89
N SER A 380 -33.02 32.90 -23.57
CA SER A 380 -32.54 33.67 -24.71
C SER A 380 -33.52 33.62 -25.90
N LYS A 381 -34.13 32.46 -26.17
CA LYS A 381 -35.17 32.32 -27.20
C LYS A 381 -36.41 33.16 -26.86
N VAL A 382 -36.92 33.09 -25.63
CA VAL A 382 -38.06 33.89 -25.17
C VAL A 382 -37.76 35.38 -25.33
N LEU A 383 -36.57 35.84 -24.91
CA LEU A 383 -36.15 37.23 -25.08
C LEU A 383 -36.07 37.65 -26.55
N SER A 384 -35.62 36.76 -27.45
CA SER A 384 -35.56 37.06 -28.89
C SER A 384 -36.95 37.27 -29.52
N CYS A 385 -37.97 36.53 -29.06
CA CYS A 385 -39.35 36.75 -29.47
C CYS A 385 -39.86 38.14 -29.07
N LEU A 386 -39.35 38.70 -27.97
CA LEU A 386 -39.75 40.01 -27.42
C LEU A 386 -38.98 41.20 -28.03
N GLN A 387 -37.87 40.99 -28.76
CA GLN A 387 -37.01 42.08 -29.24
C GLN A 387 -37.45 42.75 -30.56
N ASN A 388 -38.49 42.24 -31.24
CA ASN A 388 -38.84 42.64 -32.60
C ASN A 388 -39.75 43.89 -32.74
N THR A 389 -39.97 44.65 -31.66
CA THR A 389 -41.03 45.68 -31.61
C THR A 389 -40.54 47.11 -31.86
N ARG A 390 -39.82 47.33 -32.98
CA ARG A 390 -39.62 48.70 -33.49
C ARG A 390 -40.53 48.93 -34.68
N PHE A 391 -41.61 49.66 -34.45
CA PHE A 391 -42.47 50.16 -35.52
C PHE A 391 -41.77 51.32 -36.22
N ASP A 392 -41.72 51.30 -37.55
CA ASP A 392 -41.26 52.44 -38.33
C ASP A 392 -42.38 53.50 -38.40
N ASP A 393 -42.07 54.73 -37.99
CA ASP A 393 -43.02 55.84 -37.79
C ASP A 393 -43.29 56.63 -39.08
N THR A 394 -43.13 56.02 -40.26
CA THR A 394 -43.36 56.70 -41.55
C THR A 394 -44.83 57.05 -41.80
N LEU A 395 -45.04 58.15 -42.54
CA LEU A 395 -46.33 58.75 -42.95
C LEU A 395 -47.34 57.71 -43.43
N MET A 396 -48.47 57.59 -42.72
CA MET A 396 -49.49 56.57 -43.00
C MET A 396 -50.60 57.10 -43.92
N ILE A 397 -50.67 56.55 -45.13
CA ILE A 397 -51.80 56.58 -46.08
C ILE A 397 -52.57 55.24 -45.95
N GLN A 398 -53.82 55.13 -46.43
CA GLN A 398 -54.62 53.89 -46.38
C GLN A 398 -53.86 52.59 -46.79
N PRO A 399 -53.02 52.56 -47.86
CA PRO A 399 -52.26 51.36 -48.21
C PRO A 399 -51.23 50.97 -47.14
N THR A 400 -50.59 51.95 -46.51
CA THR A 400 -49.64 51.71 -45.42
C THR A 400 -50.33 51.33 -44.10
N LEU A 401 -51.59 51.73 -43.89
CA LEU A 401 -52.41 51.26 -42.75
C LEU A 401 -52.73 49.77 -42.83
N SER A 402 -53.13 49.29 -44.01
CA SER A 402 -53.33 47.86 -44.23
C SER A 402 -52.02 47.06 -44.03
N ALA A 403 -50.90 47.55 -44.58
CA ALA A 403 -49.60 46.92 -44.38
C ALA A 403 -49.17 46.87 -42.90
N ARG A 404 -49.45 47.93 -42.12
CA ARG A 404 -49.16 47.96 -40.68
C ARG A 404 -50.06 47.02 -39.88
N ILE A 405 -51.34 46.90 -40.24
CA ILE A 405 -52.26 45.92 -39.64
C ILE A 405 -51.75 44.50 -39.92
N GLU A 406 -51.34 44.21 -41.14
CA GLU A 406 -50.76 42.91 -41.53
C GLU A 406 -49.48 42.62 -40.74
N PHE A 407 -48.58 43.59 -40.62
CA PHE A 407 -47.35 43.46 -39.83
C PHE A 407 -47.63 43.19 -38.34
N VAL A 408 -48.54 43.95 -37.70
CA VAL A 408 -48.94 43.72 -36.30
C VAL A 408 -49.60 42.33 -36.16
N ASN A 409 -50.43 41.93 -37.11
CA ASN A 409 -51.03 40.59 -37.15
C ASN A 409 -49.97 39.49 -37.25
N GLU A 410 -48.96 39.66 -38.08
CA GLU A 410 -47.86 38.71 -38.25
C GLU A 410 -47.04 38.61 -36.95
N MET A 411 -46.78 39.74 -36.29
CA MET A 411 -46.12 39.75 -34.97
C MET A 411 -46.95 39.07 -33.88
N LEU A 412 -48.27 39.32 -33.84
CA LEU A 412 -49.19 38.60 -32.95
C LEU A 412 -49.22 37.10 -33.21
N ALA A 413 -49.29 36.71 -34.48
CA ALA A 413 -49.26 35.32 -34.90
C ALA A 413 -47.93 34.65 -34.52
N MET A 414 -46.81 35.35 -34.71
CA MET A 414 -45.49 34.91 -34.29
C MET A 414 -45.44 34.70 -32.77
N LEU A 415 -45.88 35.67 -31.97
CA LEU A 415 -45.88 35.56 -30.51
C LEU A 415 -46.76 34.38 -30.05
N ARG A 416 -47.97 34.24 -30.60
CA ARG A 416 -48.90 33.14 -30.28
C ARG A 416 -48.34 31.77 -30.68
N THR A 417 -47.75 31.64 -31.87
CA THR A 417 -47.12 30.38 -32.30
C THR A 417 -45.88 30.04 -31.49
N LYS A 418 -45.20 31.04 -30.92
CA LYS A 418 -44.04 30.88 -30.04
C LYS A 418 -44.35 30.81 -28.55
N GLN A 419 -45.63 30.77 -28.14
CA GLN A 419 -46.05 30.60 -26.74
C GLN A 419 -45.40 29.37 -26.07
N HIS A 420 -45.26 28.27 -26.81
CA HIS A 420 -44.61 27.06 -26.32
C HIS A 420 -43.17 27.29 -25.83
N GLU A 421 -42.46 28.30 -26.35
CA GLU A 421 -41.10 28.64 -25.90
C GLU A 421 -41.13 29.19 -24.46
N LEU A 422 -42.14 30.00 -24.10
CA LEU A 422 -42.36 30.49 -22.74
C LEU A 422 -42.83 29.37 -21.81
N ASP A 423 -43.74 28.51 -22.29
CA ASP A 423 -44.24 27.39 -21.50
C ASP A 423 -43.09 26.42 -21.15
N THR A 424 -42.21 26.12 -22.12
CA THR A 424 -41.00 25.31 -21.91
C THR A 424 -40.05 25.99 -20.91
N PHE A 425 -39.88 27.32 -20.98
CA PHE A 425 -39.09 28.07 -20.00
C PHE A 425 -39.66 27.93 -18.58
N ASN A 426 -40.98 28.04 -18.43
CA ASN A 426 -41.68 27.90 -17.16
C ASN A 426 -41.52 26.49 -16.56
N GLU A 427 -41.63 25.44 -17.37
CA GLU A 427 -41.43 24.05 -16.94
C GLU A 427 -40.00 23.79 -16.44
N ILE A 428 -38.99 24.26 -17.18
CA ILE A 428 -37.59 24.15 -16.78
C ILE A 428 -37.36 24.93 -15.47
N THR A 429 -37.89 26.14 -15.37
CA THR A 429 -37.79 26.98 -14.16
C THR A 429 -38.43 26.29 -12.95
N GLY A 430 -39.61 25.68 -13.13
CA GLY A 430 -40.27 24.91 -12.07
C GLY A 430 -39.42 23.74 -11.57
N THR A 431 -38.73 23.04 -12.48
CA THR A 431 -37.80 21.96 -12.13
C THR A 431 -36.62 22.48 -11.30
N ILE A 432 -36.08 23.64 -11.64
CA ILE A 432 -34.96 24.26 -10.90
C ILE A 432 -35.43 24.69 -9.50
N ILE A 433 -36.57 25.38 -9.39
CA ILE A 433 -37.14 25.86 -8.12
C ILE A 433 -37.38 24.73 -7.12
N GLN A 434 -37.90 23.58 -7.59
CA GLN A 434 -38.18 22.43 -6.73
C GLN A 434 -36.93 21.82 -6.09
N LYS A 435 -35.78 21.93 -6.76
CA LYS A 435 -34.53 21.30 -6.32
C LYS A 435 -33.56 22.27 -5.65
N SER A 436 -33.69 23.57 -5.92
CA SER A 436 -32.75 24.59 -5.44
C SER A 436 -32.97 24.95 -3.97
N HIS A 437 -31.96 25.58 -3.37
CA HIS A 437 -32.06 26.14 -2.03
C HIS A 437 -33.12 27.27 -2.01
N PRO A 438 -33.92 27.45 -0.93
CA PRO A 438 -35.02 28.42 -0.89
C PRO A 438 -34.69 29.84 -1.36
N ILE A 439 -33.52 30.36 -0.96
CA ILE A 439 -33.05 31.70 -1.35
C ILE A 439 -32.83 31.80 -2.87
N GLU A 440 -32.24 30.77 -3.48
CA GLU A 440 -31.97 30.76 -4.92
C GLU A 440 -33.27 30.54 -5.71
N SER A 441 -34.17 29.70 -5.17
CA SER A 441 -35.51 29.47 -5.71
C SER A 441 -36.33 30.76 -5.76
N GLU A 442 -36.28 31.61 -4.72
CA GLU A 442 -36.98 32.90 -4.72
C GLU A 442 -36.49 33.82 -5.82
N LYS A 443 -35.18 33.92 -6.02
CA LYS A 443 -34.58 34.75 -7.06
C LYS A 443 -34.99 34.29 -8.46
N ILE A 444 -34.88 32.99 -8.74
CA ILE A 444 -35.28 32.41 -10.03
C ILE A 444 -36.78 32.61 -10.27
N ASN A 445 -37.59 32.42 -9.24
CA ASN A 445 -39.04 32.61 -9.36
C ASN A 445 -39.40 34.07 -9.66
N SER A 446 -38.70 35.03 -9.05
CA SER A 446 -38.87 36.45 -9.37
C SER A 446 -38.53 36.74 -10.83
N ASP A 447 -37.39 36.24 -11.32
CA ASP A 447 -36.97 36.41 -12.71
C ASP A 447 -37.96 35.77 -13.70
N ASN A 448 -38.59 34.66 -13.30
CA ASN A 448 -39.62 33.98 -14.07
C ASN A 448 -40.91 34.81 -14.16
N ILE A 449 -41.39 35.33 -13.03
CA ILE A 449 -42.57 36.19 -12.97
C ILE A 449 -42.36 37.45 -13.83
N GLU A 450 -41.18 38.07 -13.75
CA GLU A 450 -40.85 39.25 -14.57
C GLU A 450 -40.95 38.94 -16.07
N LEU A 451 -40.37 37.82 -16.52
CA LEU A 451 -40.39 37.44 -17.93
C LEU A 451 -41.81 37.11 -18.42
N ASN A 452 -42.61 36.41 -17.63
CA ASN A 452 -44.02 36.14 -17.94
C ASN A 452 -44.82 37.44 -18.04
N ASN A 453 -44.65 38.36 -17.08
CA ASN A 453 -45.32 39.66 -17.10
C ASN A 453 -44.96 40.46 -18.35
N ARG A 454 -43.69 40.42 -18.76
CA ARG A 454 -43.21 41.11 -19.96
C ARG A 454 -43.82 40.52 -21.23
N TRP A 455 -43.94 39.19 -21.31
CA TRP A 455 -44.60 38.51 -22.42
C TRP A 455 -46.08 38.85 -22.52
N THR A 456 -46.82 38.77 -21.41
CA THR A 456 -48.24 39.13 -21.37
C THR A 456 -48.45 40.61 -21.71
N SER A 457 -47.58 41.49 -21.25
CA SER A 457 -47.64 42.92 -21.56
C SER A 457 -47.48 43.17 -23.06
N GLU A 458 -46.49 42.56 -23.70
CA GLU A 458 -46.27 42.70 -25.16
C GLU A 458 -47.44 42.12 -25.97
N ALA A 459 -47.94 40.94 -25.60
CA ALA A 459 -49.11 40.34 -26.24
C ALA A 459 -50.32 41.29 -26.18
N SER A 460 -50.64 41.79 -24.98
CA SER A 460 -51.78 42.69 -24.77
C SER A 460 -51.60 44.02 -25.50
N PHE A 461 -50.37 44.54 -25.58
CA PHE A 461 -50.06 45.76 -26.32
C PHE A 461 -50.31 45.58 -27.82
N LEU A 462 -49.82 44.49 -28.41
CA LEU A 462 -50.02 44.19 -29.82
C LEU A 462 -51.49 43.93 -30.14
N GLU A 463 -52.24 43.24 -29.27
CA GLU A 463 -53.68 42.99 -29.44
C GLU A 463 -54.49 44.30 -29.43
N ASN A 464 -54.22 45.16 -28.44
CA ASN A 464 -54.86 46.49 -28.37
C ASN A 464 -54.48 47.37 -29.58
N LEU A 465 -53.21 47.35 -30.00
CA LEU A 465 -52.76 48.09 -31.17
C LEU A 465 -53.44 47.59 -32.45
N HIS A 466 -53.57 46.27 -32.61
CA HIS A 466 -54.24 45.67 -33.75
C HIS A 466 -55.71 46.09 -33.84
N GLU A 467 -56.43 46.00 -32.73
CA GLU A 467 -57.84 46.38 -32.66
C GLU A 467 -58.03 47.87 -32.96
N ASN A 468 -57.21 48.74 -32.37
CA ASN A 468 -57.23 50.17 -32.64
C ASN A 468 -56.97 50.50 -34.12
N LEU A 469 -56.00 49.82 -34.76
CA LEU A 469 -55.71 50.03 -36.18
C LEU A 469 -56.85 49.54 -37.09
N ILE A 470 -57.52 48.42 -36.74
CA ILE A 470 -58.70 47.96 -37.47
C ILE A 470 -59.83 48.98 -37.38
N GLN A 471 -60.11 49.50 -36.18
CA GLN A 471 -61.13 50.54 -35.97
C GLN A 471 -60.78 51.80 -36.76
N LEU A 472 -59.52 52.23 -36.74
CA LEU A 472 -59.03 53.37 -37.51
C LEU A 472 -59.22 53.16 -39.02
N ARG A 473 -58.93 51.95 -39.53
CA ARG A 473 -59.15 51.61 -40.96
C ARG A 473 -60.62 51.70 -41.34
N GLN A 474 -61.52 51.21 -40.50
CA GLN A 474 -62.97 51.29 -40.74
C GLN A 474 -63.45 52.74 -40.80
N GLN A 475 -63.01 53.58 -39.86
CA GLN A 475 -63.33 55.00 -39.85
C GLN A 475 -62.76 55.72 -41.09
N TRP A 476 -61.54 55.35 -41.51
CA TRP A 476 -60.91 55.92 -42.70
C TRP A 476 -61.69 55.58 -43.99
N ILE A 477 -62.10 54.31 -44.16
CA ILE A 477 -62.92 53.88 -45.31
C ILE A 477 -64.26 54.64 -45.34
N GLN A 478 -64.93 54.74 -44.20
CA GLN A 478 -66.18 55.50 -44.09
C GLN A 478 -66.00 56.97 -44.48
N LEU A 479 -64.87 57.58 -44.10
CA LEU A 479 -64.57 58.95 -44.47
C LEU A 479 -64.28 59.09 -45.97
N GLU A 480 -63.52 58.18 -46.58
CA GLU A 480 -63.28 58.17 -48.02
C GLU A 480 -64.57 58.06 -48.83
N ASP A 481 -65.49 57.18 -48.44
CA ASP A 481 -66.80 57.02 -49.08
C ASP A 481 -67.60 58.33 -49.02
N ILE A 482 -67.64 58.97 -47.85
CA ILE A 482 -68.33 60.26 -47.66
C ILE A 482 -67.65 61.37 -48.47
N LEU A 483 -66.32 61.44 -48.48
CA LEU A 483 -65.58 62.45 -49.25
C LEU A 483 -65.80 62.27 -50.76
N GLN A 484 -65.86 61.03 -51.26
CA GLN A 484 -66.16 60.74 -52.66
C GLN A 484 -67.61 61.12 -53.02
N GLU A 485 -68.57 60.82 -52.15
CA GLU A 485 -69.96 61.26 -52.30
C GLU A 485 -70.06 62.79 -52.29
N LEU A 486 -69.28 63.45 -51.43
CA LEU A 486 -69.21 64.92 -51.34
C LEU A 486 -68.63 65.52 -52.61
N GLU A 487 -67.51 64.99 -53.11
CA GLU A 487 -66.87 65.42 -54.35
C GLU A 487 -67.79 65.29 -55.56
N THR A 488 -68.47 64.15 -55.71
CA THR A 488 -69.39 63.89 -56.84
C THR A 488 -70.62 64.80 -56.79
N LYS A 489 -71.29 64.92 -55.63
CA LYS A 489 -72.44 65.82 -55.47
C LYS A 489 -72.06 67.28 -55.59
N SER A 490 -70.93 67.68 -55.01
CA SER A 490 -70.40 69.05 -55.11
C SER A 490 -70.07 69.40 -56.57
N SER A 491 -69.41 68.51 -57.31
CA SER A 491 -69.09 68.72 -58.72
C SER A 491 -70.36 68.83 -59.58
N SER A 492 -71.34 67.94 -59.36
CA SER A 492 -72.64 68.01 -60.05
C SER A 492 -73.37 69.31 -59.76
N LEU A 493 -73.42 69.74 -58.48
CA LEU A 493 -74.01 71.02 -58.09
C LEU A 493 -73.28 72.21 -58.72
N LEU A 494 -71.96 72.15 -58.83
CA LEU A 494 -71.14 73.21 -59.41
C LEU A 494 -71.33 73.32 -60.94
N GLU A 495 -71.54 72.19 -61.63
CA GLU A 495 -71.95 72.18 -63.04
C GLU A 495 -73.38 72.69 -63.24
N LYS A 496 -74.33 72.25 -62.41
CA LYS A 496 -75.71 72.77 -62.43
C LYS A 496 -75.73 74.27 -62.13
N ASP A 497 -74.91 74.74 -61.20
CA ASP A 497 -74.76 76.17 -60.89
C ASP A 497 -74.20 76.94 -62.08
N LYS A 498 -73.11 76.46 -62.71
CA LYS A 498 -72.50 77.11 -63.89
C LYS A 498 -73.44 77.17 -65.10
N SER A 499 -74.23 76.14 -65.33
CA SER A 499 -75.19 76.06 -66.45
C SER A 499 -76.46 76.88 -66.24
N LEU A 500 -76.70 77.37 -65.02
CA LEU A 500 -77.87 78.16 -64.71
C LEU A 500 -77.72 79.62 -65.16
N ASP A 501 -78.31 79.94 -66.32
CA ASP A 501 -78.42 81.30 -66.84
C ASP A 501 -79.56 82.07 -66.15
N LEU A 502 -79.29 83.30 -65.69
CA LEU A 502 -80.23 84.18 -65.00
C LEU A 502 -80.95 85.18 -65.94
N VAL A 503 -80.78 85.08 -67.26
CA VAL A 503 -81.51 85.91 -68.24
C VAL A 503 -82.97 85.47 -68.32
N VAL A 504 -83.91 86.35 -67.96
CA VAL A 504 -85.35 86.05 -67.90
C VAL A 504 -86.02 86.51 -69.19
N ARG A 505 -86.77 85.63 -69.88
CA ARG A 505 -87.43 85.93 -71.16
C ARG A 505 -88.97 85.95 -71.10
N SER A 506 -89.57 85.41 -70.02
CA SER A 506 -91.03 85.44 -69.78
C SER A 506 -91.37 85.32 -68.28
N ARG A 507 -92.64 85.53 -67.92
CA ARG A 507 -93.14 85.35 -66.53
C ARG A 507 -93.13 83.88 -66.08
N GLU A 508 -93.35 82.96 -67.00
CA GLU A 508 -93.24 81.51 -66.73
C GLU A 508 -91.77 81.08 -66.61
N ASP A 509 -90.87 81.70 -67.38
CA ASP A 509 -89.43 81.47 -67.34
C ASP A 509 -88.80 81.90 -65.99
N ILE A 510 -89.27 82.99 -65.37
CA ILE A 510 -88.76 83.36 -64.03
C ILE A 510 -89.23 82.42 -62.92
N GLN A 511 -90.45 81.88 -63.01
CA GLN A 511 -90.94 80.88 -62.05
C GLN A 511 -90.18 79.54 -62.20
N ASN A 512 -89.91 79.10 -63.42
CA ASN A 512 -89.10 77.92 -63.68
C ASN A 512 -87.64 78.10 -63.20
N LYS A 513 -87.07 79.29 -63.34
CA LYS A 513 -85.73 79.61 -62.80
C LYS A 513 -85.70 79.72 -61.28
N CYS A 514 -86.76 80.26 -60.65
CA CYS A 514 -86.95 80.21 -59.19
C CYS A 514 -86.98 78.76 -58.70
N ALA A 515 -87.81 77.90 -59.30
CA ALA A 515 -87.91 76.49 -58.95
C ALA A 515 -86.55 75.77 -59.14
N SER A 516 -85.83 76.08 -60.22
CA SER A 516 -84.50 75.49 -60.48
C SER A 516 -83.45 75.93 -59.43
N VAL A 517 -83.42 77.20 -59.04
CA VAL A 517 -82.52 77.67 -57.96
C VAL A 517 -82.94 77.15 -56.59
N GLN A 518 -84.24 76.99 -56.33
CA GLN A 518 -84.73 76.38 -55.10
C GLN A 518 -84.34 74.90 -55.02
N ASN A 519 -84.47 74.14 -56.10
CA ASN A 519 -84.00 72.75 -56.17
C ASN A 519 -82.48 72.65 -55.94
N LEU A 520 -81.68 73.60 -56.45
CA LEU A 520 -80.23 73.64 -56.16
C LEU A 520 -79.92 74.01 -54.70
N LEU A 521 -80.75 74.84 -54.06
CA LEU A 521 -80.63 75.13 -52.63
C LEU A 521 -80.99 73.91 -51.79
N ASP A 522 -82.04 73.18 -52.15
CA ASP A 522 -82.45 71.96 -51.47
C ASP A 522 -81.37 70.87 -51.64
N ASP A 523 -80.85 70.64 -52.85
CA ASP A 523 -79.68 69.77 -53.10
C ASP A 523 -78.45 70.22 -52.28
N LYS A 524 -78.24 71.53 -52.10
CA LYS A 524 -77.17 72.10 -51.27
C LYS A 524 -77.38 71.86 -49.76
N THR A 525 -78.62 71.86 -49.27
CA THR A 525 -78.89 71.52 -47.86
C THR A 525 -78.53 70.07 -47.56
N VAL A 526 -78.78 69.16 -48.51
CA VAL A 526 -78.35 67.76 -48.40
C VAL A 526 -76.82 67.65 -48.44
N LEU A 527 -76.15 68.44 -49.29
CA LEU A 527 -74.67 68.51 -49.31
C LEU A 527 -74.09 69.03 -47.99
N ASN A 528 -74.73 70.02 -47.34
CA ASN A 528 -74.29 70.54 -46.04
C ASN A 528 -74.30 69.48 -44.95
N GLN A 529 -75.38 68.70 -44.86
CA GLN A 529 -75.48 67.60 -43.89
C GLN A 529 -74.38 66.56 -44.11
N LEU A 530 -74.05 66.28 -45.36
CA LEU A 530 -72.95 65.40 -45.73
C LEU A 530 -71.58 65.99 -45.35
N ASN A 531 -71.37 67.30 -45.57
CA ASN A 531 -70.15 68.01 -45.21
C ASN A 531 -69.94 68.11 -43.69
N GLU A 532 -71.00 68.33 -42.91
CA GLU A 532 -70.94 68.29 -41.44
C GLU A 532 -70.54 66.89 -40.94
N LYS A 533 -71.12 65.84 -41.53
CA LYS A 533 -70.78 64.45 -41.21
C LYS A 533 -69.32 64.13 -41.55
N ALA A 534 -68.83 64.58 -42.71
CA ALA A 534 -67.45 64.41 -43.15
C ALA A 534 -66.46 65.08 -42.18
N ASN A 535 -66.73 66.33 -41.80
CA ASN A 535 -65.88 67.09 -40.87
C ASN A 535 -65.85 66.48 -39.46
N LEU A 536 -66.99 65.95 -38.97
CA LEU A 536 -67.04 65.27 -37.67
C LEU A 536 -66.19 64.00 -37.66
N LEU A 537 -66.36 63.14 -38.67
CA LEU A 537 -65.58 61.90 -38.83
C LEU A 537 -64.09 62.18 -39.02
N ALA A 538 -63.75 63.15 -39.85
CA ALA A 538 -62.37 63.57 -40.07
C ALA A 538 -61.69 64.06 -38.79
N LYS A 539 -62.39 64.85 -37.97
CA LYS A 539 -61.83 65.35 -36.71
C LYS A 539 -61.43 64.20 -35.78
N THR A 540 -62.32 63.23 -35.61
CA THR A 540 -62.06 62.03 -34.79
C THR A 540 -60.88 61.23 -35.35
N LEU A 541 -60.81 61.06 -36.68
CA LEU A 541 -59.72 60.34 -37.33
C LEU A 541 -58.37 61.05 -37.16
N ILE A 542 -58.35 62.37 -37.30
CA ILE A 542 -57.15 63.21 -37.15
C ILE A 542 -56.63 63.14 -35.70
N GLU A 543 -57.51 63.17 -34.71
CA GLU A 543 -57.15 62.98 -33.30
C GLU A 543 -56.55 61.59 -33.06
N ALA A 544 -57.20 60.53 -33.55
CA ALA A 544 -56.71 59.16 -33.42
C ALA A 544 -55.37 58.92 -34.14
N LEU A 545 -55.16 59.53 -35.32
CA LEU A 545 -53.88 59.49 -36.03
C LEU A 545 -52.77 60.15 -35.19
N ARG A 546 -53.03 61.30 -34.59
CA ARG A 546 -52.05 62.01 -33.75
C ARG A 546 -51.71 61.26 -32.47
N GLU A 547 -52.69 60.59 -31.84
CA GLU A 547 -52.45 59.72 -30.68
C GLU A 547 -51.51 58.55 -31.02
N GLN A 548 -51.58 58.06 -32.26
CA GLN A 548 -50.65 57.06 -32.80
C GLN A 548 -49.35 57.68 -33.36
N LYS A 549 -49.09 58.97 -33.08
CA LYS A 549 -47.95 59.76 -33.60
C LYS A 549 -47.86 59.85 -35.13
N LEU A 550 -49.00 59.76 -35.81
CA LEU A 550 -49.10 59.82 -37.27
C LEU A 550 -49.45 61.24 -37.75
N SER A 551 -49.10 61.55 -39.00
CA SER A 551 -49.32 62.86 -39.63
C SER A 551 -50.63 62.90 -40.45
N PRO A 552 -51.59 63.76 -40.10
CA PRO A 552 -52.89 63.88 -40.78
C PRO A 552 -52.90 64.83 -42.00
N ASN A 553 -51.76 65.44 -42.36
CA ASN A 553 -51.69 66.60 -43.26
C ASN A 553 -52.44 66.44 -44.60
N THR A 554 -52.34 65.30 -45.26
CA THR A 554 -53.00 65.06 -46.56
C THR A 554 -54.53 65.06 -46.46
N LEU A 555 -55.06 64.54 -45.35
CA LEU A 555 -56.49 64.54 -45.09
C LEU A 555 -56.97 65.95 -44.72
N GLU A 556 -56.19 66.67 -43.91
CA GLU A 556 -56.45 68.06 -43.54
C GLU A 556 -56.50 68.96 -44.79
N GLU A 557 -55.55 68.82 -45.72
CA GLU A 557 -55.54 69.55 -46.99
C GLU A 557 -56.78 69.27 -47.85
N LYS A 558 -57.17 67.99 -47.96
CA LYS A 558 -58.36 67.57 -48.73
C LYS A 558 -59.65 68.16 -48.16
N LEU A 559 -59.78 68.19 -46.83
CA LEU A 559 -60.92 68.81 -46.14
C LEU A 559 -60.96 70.31 -46.33
N ILE A 560 -59.82 71.00 -46.26
CA ILE A 560 -59.74 72.44 -46.51
C ILE A 560 -60.25 72.75 -47.92
N HIS A 561 -59.80 71.99 -48.93
CA HIS A 561 -60.23 72.19 -50.31
C HIS A 561 -61.75 71.99 -50.49
N LEU A 562 -62.31 70.91 -49.94
CA LEU A 562 -63.75 70.63 -50.06
C LEU A 562 -64.61 71.66 -49.30
N ASN A 563 -64.19 72.08 -48.11
CA ASN A 563 -64.87 73.13 -47.35
C ASN A 563 -64.84 74.49 -48.09
N GLN A 564 -63.77 74.79 -48.83
CA GLN A 564 -63.71 75.99 -49.68
C GLN A 564 -64.69 75.91 -50.85
N ILE A 565 -64.82 74.77 -51.52
CA ILE A 565 -65.80 74.57 -52.59
C ILE A 565 -67.22 74.72 -52.03
N ASP A 566 -67.50 74.10 -50.89
CA ASP A 566 -68.80 74.14 -50.22
C ASP A 566 -69.22 75.57 -49.85
N SER A 567 -68.28 76.36 -49.33
CA SER A 567 -68.48 77.78 -49.00
C SER A 567 -68.78 78.61 -50.26
N ARG A 568 -68.01 78.42 -51.34
CA ARG A 568 -68.22 79.13 -52.62
C ARG A 568 -69.57 78.81 -53.25
N LEU A 569 -69.97 77.54 -53.24
CA LEU A 569 -71.30 77.11 -53.72
C LEU A 569 -72.42 77.76 -52.90
N THR A 570 -72.26 77.83 -51.58
CA THR A 570 -73.22 78.47 -50.68
C THR A 570 -73.39 79.96 -51.00
N GLU A 571 -72.30 80.68 -51.16
CA GLU A 571 -72.32 82.11 -51.48
C GLU A 571 -72.92 82.38 -52.86
N ASN A 572 -72.51 81.60 -53.87
CA ASN A 572 -72.99 81.75 -55.25
C ASN A 572 -74.49 81.46 -55.36
N LEU A 573 -74.98 80.35 -54.82
CA LEU A 573 -76.41 79.99 -54.88
C LEU A 573 -77.28 81.00 -54.10
N LYS A 574 -76.83 81.48 -52.93
CA LYS A 574 -77.51 82.55 -52.18
C LYS A 574 -77.55 83.87 -52.97
N ALA A 575 -76.46 84.22 -53.65
CA ALA A 575 -76.41 85.42 -54.50
C ALA A 575 -77.34 85.31 -55.71
N LYS A 576 -77.39 84.13 -56.37
CA LYS A 576 -78.30 83.87 -57.48
C LYS A 576 -79.77 83.85 -57.05
N HIS A 577 -80.08 83.26 -55.90
CA HIS A 577 -81.42 83.27 -55.31
C HIS A 577 -81.89 84.71 -55.00
N ARG A 578 -81.03 85.54 -54.38
CA ARG A 578 -81.32 86.97 -54.17
C ARG A 578 -81.57 87.72 -55.48
N LYS A 579 -80.73 87.50 -56.50
CA LYS A 579 -80.88 88.15 -57.82
C LYS A 579 -82.16 87.74 -58.54
N ILE A 580 -82.55 86.45 -58.48
CA ILE A 580 -83.79 85.96 -59.07
C ILE A 580 -85.02 86.49 -58.31
N ASN A 581 -85.00 86.50 -56.98
CA ASN A 581 -86.12 87.03 -56.19
C ASN A 581 -86.28 88.55 -56.41
N GLN A 582 -85.19 89.31 -56.51
CA GLN A 582 -85.24 90.73 -56.90
C GLN A 582 -85.86 90.92 -58.30
N LYS A 583 -85.54 90.05 -59.27
CA LYS A 583 -86.18 90.08 -60.59
C LYS A 583 -87.65 89.67 -60.54
N LEU A 584 -88.02 88.71 -59.68
CA LEU A 584 -89.39 88.27 -59.46
C LEU A 584 -90.25 89.39 -58.88
N ASP A 585 -89.72 90.10 -57.88
CA ASP A 585 -90.35 91.27 -57.25
C ASP A 585 -90.50 92.43 -58.23
N SER A 586 -89.56 92.60 -59.17
CA SER A 586 -89.63 93.62 -60.21
C SER A 586 -90.66 93.34 -61.33
N ILE A 587 -91.14 92.09 -61.45
CA ILE A 587 -92.18 91.67 -62.41
C ILE A 587 -93.58 91.66 -61.74
N HIS A 588 -93.63 91.66 -60.40
CA HIS A 588 -94.88 91.72 -59.62
C HIS A 588 -95.31 93.15 -59.25
N ARG A 589 -94.46 94.15 -59.49
CA ARG A 589 -94.83 95.57 -59.58
C ARG A 589 -95.16 95.92 -61.02
#